data_AF-A0A6V7KAL2-F1
#
_entry.id   AF-A0A6V7KAL2-F1
#
_cell.length_a   1.000
_cell.length_b   1.000
_cell.length_c   1.000
_cell.angle_alpha   90.00
_cell.angle_beta   90.00
_cell.angle_gamma   90.00
#
_symmetry.space_group_name_H-M   'P 1'
#
loop_
_entity.id
_entity.type
_entity.pdbx_description
1 polymer ?
#
loop_
_entity_poly.entity_id
_entity_poly.type
_entity_poly.pdbx_seq_one_letter_code
_entity_poly.pdbx_strand_id
1 'polypeptide(L)'
;INSEYLPLSEMTKCCDAHDICYDTCNNDKEKCDLEFKRCLYRYCDGYQTTGVTIVNTCKAAAKMLFTGTTALGCKSYMDAQREACWCGDKRKEKKKWFNNEF
;
A
#
# COMPACT_ATOMS: atom_id res chain seq x y z
N ILE A 1 7.59 -22.45 -1.04
CA ILE A 1 7.30 -21.71 -2.29
C ILE A 1 8.64 -21.53 -2.99
N ASN A 2 8.82 -22.09 -4.19
CA ASN A 2 10.09 -21.96 -4.91
C ASN A 2 10.15 -20.55 -5.53
N SER A 3 11.07 -19.71 -5.07
CA SER A 3 11.14 -18.27 -5.38
C SER A 3 11.66 -17.97 -6.79
N GLU A 4 12.22 -18.96 -7.47
CA GLU A 4 12.84 -18.84 -8.79
C GLU A 4 11.86 -18.41 -9.90
N TYR A 5 10.55 -18.65 -9.69
CA TYR A 5 9.49 -18.31 -10.65
C TYR A 5 8.64 -17.10 -10.23
N LEU A 6 9.00 -16.44 -9.13
CA LEU A 6 8.33 -15.22 -8.69
C LEU A 6 9.12 -14.02 -9.22
N PRO A 7 8.45 -13.04 -9.88
CA PRO A 7 9.08 -11.80 -10.32
C PRO A 7 9.39 -10.91 -9.10
N LEU A 8 10.34 -11.33 -8.27
CA LEU A 8 10.60 -10.70 -6.98
C LEU A 8 11.03 -9.24 -7.15
N SER A 9 11.90 -8.97 -8.14
CA SER A 9 12.34 -7.61 -8.51
C SER A 9 11.15 -6.71 -8.85
N GLU A 10 10.22 -7.20 -9.66
CA GLU A 10 9.08 -6.42 -10.12
C GLU A 10 8.03 -6.26 -9.02
N MET A 11 7.82 -7.28 -8.19
CA MET A 11 6.95 -7.21 -7.02
C MET A 11 7.50 -6.23 -5.98
N THR A 12 8.81 -6.17 -5.77
CA THR A 12 9.44 -5.17 -4.91
C THR A 12 9.17 -3.75 -5.41
N LYS A 13 9.26 -3.48 -6.72
CA LYS A 13 8.88 -2.17 -7.28
C LYS A 13 7.43 -1.78 -6.97
N CYS A 14 6.53 -2.76 -6.91
CA CYS A 14 5.13 -2.51 -6.51
C CYS A 14 5.02 -2.19 -5.01
N CYS A 15 5.82 -2.84 -4.16
CA CYS A 15 5.90 -2.51 -2.73
C CYS A 15 6.43 -1.08 -2.54
N ASP A 16 7.54 -0.72 -3.20
CA ASP A 16 8.12 0.62 -3.08
C ASP A 16 7.10 1.71 -3.48
N ALA A 17 6.34 1.48 -4.56
CA ALA A 17 5.30 2.41 -4.98
C ALA A 17 4.11 2.47 -4.00
N HIS A 18 3.78 1.35 -3.34
CA HIS A 18 2.73 1.28 -2.33
C HIS A 18 3.13 2.02 -1.05
N ASP A 19 4.37 1.83 -0.59
CA ASP A 19 4.94 2.52 0.57
C ASP A 19 4.99 4.03 0.32
N ILE A 20 5.46 4.48 -0.85
CA ILE A 20 5.40 5.90 -1.25
C ILE A 20 3.96 6.43 -1.22
N CYS A 21 2.98 5.63 -1.66
CA CYS A 21 1.58 6.02 -1.63
C CYS A 21 1.06 6.20 -0.20
N TYR A 22 1.42 5.29 0.71
CA TYR A 22 1.12 5.39 2.14
C TYR A 22 1.84 6.56 2.82
N ASP A 23 3.07 6.87 2.42
CA ASP A 23 3.89 7.98 2.94
C ASP A 23 3.55 9.34 2.31
N THR A 24 2.56 9.41 1.42
CA THR A 24 2.08 10.67 0.86
C THR A 24 0.86 11.13 1.66
N CYS A 25 0.97 12.31 2.27
CA CYS A 25 -0.11 12.83 3.11
C CYS A 25 -1.44 12.91 2.36
N ASN A 26 -2.51 12.44 3.02
CA ASN A 26 -3.89 12.48 2.56
C ASN A 26 -4.18 11.64 1.31
N ASN A 27 -3.29 10.71 0.96
CA ASN A 27 -3.62 9.68 -0.02
C ASN A 27 -4.59 8.66 0.57
N ASP A 28 -5.56 8.23 -0.22
CA ASP A 28 -6.56 7.25 0.16
C ASP A 28 -5.98 5.83 0.22
N LYS A 29 -6.20 5.12 1.33
CA LYS A 29 -5.66 3.77 1.56
C LYS A 29 -6.16 2.78 0.52
N GLU A 30 -7.47 2.77 0.27
CA GLU A 30 -8.12 1.84 -0.67
C GLU A 30 -7.60 2.06 -2.09
N LYS A 31 -7.36 3.30 -2.49
CA LYS A 31 -6.71 3.66 -3.74
C LYS A 31 -5.28 3.12 -3.81
N CYS A 32 -4.46 3.34 -2.77
CA CYS A 32 -3.10 2.79 -2.72
C CYS A 32 -3.10 1.27 -2.84
N ASP A 33 -3.97 0.57 -2.10
CA ASP A 33 -4.08 -0.89 -2.12
C ASP A 33 -4.56 -1.42 -3.49
N LEU A 34 -5.47 -0.70 -4.15
CA LEU A 34 -5.95 -1.05 -5.49
C LEU A 34 -4.87 -0.89 -6.55
N GLU A 35 -4.08 0.19 -6.49
CA GLU A 35 -2.94 0.39 -7.39
C GLU A 35 -1.85 -0.66 -7.15
N PHE A 36 -1.59 -1.02 -5.90
CA PHE A 36 -0.69 -2.13 -5.56
C PHE A 36 -1.13 -3.44 -6.20
N LYS A 37 -2.41 -3.80 -6.08
CA LYS A 37 -2.97 -4.98 -6.77
C LYS A 37 -2.75 -4.90 -8.28
N ARG A 38 -3.08 -3.77 -8.91
CA ARG A 38 -2.92 -3.58 -10.37
C ARG A 38 -1.45 -3.75 -10.78
N CYS A 39 -0.53 -3.18 -10.02
CA CYS A 39 0.91 -3.31 -10.25
C CYS A 39 1.35 -4.78 -10.22
N LEU A 40 1.00 -5.52 -9.17
CA LEU A 40 1.39 -6.93 -9.04
C LEU A 40 0.86 -7.80 -10.19
N TYR A 41 -0.42 -7.66 -10.54
CA TYR A 41 -1.05 -8.47 -11.58
C TYR A 41 -0.52 -8.14 -12.99
N ARG A 42 -0.18 -6.88 -13.26
CA ARG A 42 0.39 -6.45 -14.54
C ARG A 42 1.67 -7.20 -14.87
N TYR A 43 2.55 -7.43 -13.89
CA TYR A 43 3.78 -8.18 -14.12
C TYR A 43 3.51 -9.67 -14.37
N CYS A 44 2.50 -10.25 -13.72
CA CYS A 44 2.10 -11.64 -13.99
C CYS A 44 1.59 -11.84 -15.43
N ASP A 45 0.96 -10.84 -16.03
CA ASP A 45 0.52 -10.90 -17.43
C ASP A 45 1.70 -10.85 -18.42
N GLY A 46 2.87 -10.35 -18.00
CA GLY A 46 4.11 -10.43 -18.79
C GLY A 46 4.62 -11.86 -19.03
N TYR A 47 4.20 -12.83 -18.20
CA TYR A 47 4.59 -14.24 -18.30
C TYR A 47 3.70 -15.08 -19.22
N GLN A 48 2.78 -14.46 -19.98
CA GLN A 48 1.86 -15.19 -20.86
C GLN A 48 2.58 -16.12 -21.85
N THR A 49 3.79 -15.76 -22.29
CA THR A 49 4.60 -16.56 -23.24
C THR A 49 5.32 -17.75 -22.59
N THR A 50 5.48 -17.73 -21.26
CA THR A 50 6.20 -18.76 -20.48
C THR A 50 5.32 -19.92 -19.99
N GLY A 51 4.00 -19.82 -20.16
CA GLY A 51 3.06 -20.90 -19.88
C GLY A 51 2.10 -20.63 -18.71
N VAL A 52 0.92 -21.26 -18.80
CA VAL A 52 -0.24 -21.00 -17.92
C VAL A 52 0.07 -21.25 -16.44
N THR A 53 0.88 -22.26 -16.12
CA THR A 53 1.26 -22.60 -14.74
C THR A 53 2.05 -21.48 -14.07
N ILE A 54 2.97 -20.84 -14.78
CA ILE A 54 3.79 -19.74 -14.25
C ILE A 54 2.94 -18.50 -13.99
N VAL A 55 2.06 -18.16 -14.95
CA VAL A 55 1.10 -17.04 -14.79
C VAL A 55 0.21 -17.26 -13.57
N ASN A 56 -0.31 -18.47 -13.37
CA ASN A 56 -1.17 -18.79 -12.24
C ASN A 56 -0.43 -18.72 -10.91
N THR A 57 0.80 -19.24 -10.83
CA THR A 57 1.63 -19.14 -9.62
C THR A 57 1.95 -17.68 -9.29
N CYS A 58 2.30 -16.86 -10.28
CA CYS A 58 2.50 -15.43 -10.08
C CYS A 58 1.23 -14.75 -9.55
N LYS A 59 0.07 -15.00 -10.18
CA LYS A 59 -1.22 -14.42 -9.75
C LYS A 59 -1.60 -14.87 -8.33
N ALA A 60 -1.27 -16.10 -7.94
CA ALA A 60 -1.49 -16.59 -6.58
C ALA A 60 -0.62 -15.83 -5.56
N ALA A 61 0.66 -15.62 -5.86
CA ALA A 61 1.55 -14.82 -5.01
C ALA A 61 1.12 -13.35 -4.94
N ALA A 62 0.75 -12.75 -6.08
CA ALA A 62 0.19 -11.40 -6.14
C ALA A 62 -1.07 -11.27 -5.27
N LYS A 63 -1.98 -12.25 -5.33
CA LYS A 63 -3.17 -12.28 -4.47
C LYS A 63 -2.80 -12.38 -3.00
N MET A 64 -1.81 -13.20 -2.66
CA MET A 64 -1.33 -13.37 -1.28
C MET A 64 -0.76 -12.06 -0.73
N LEU A 65 0.11 -11.39 -1.49
CA LEU A 65 0.69 -10.09 -1.12
C LEU A 65 -0.41 -9.03 -0.91
N PHE A 66 -1.30 -8.87 -1.88
CA PHE A 66 -2.42 -7.94 -1.79
C PHE A 66 -3.36 -8.23 -0.61
N THR A 67 -3.67 -9.50 -0.35
CA THR A 67 -4.51 -9.88 0.79
C THR A 67 -3.80 -9.57 2.10
N GLY A 68 -2.48 -9.79 2.18
CA GLY A 68 -1.68 -9.45 3.36
C GLY A 68 -1.68 -7.95 3.64
N THR A 69 -1.40 -7.12 2.64
CA THR A 69 -1.38 -5.65 2.81
C THR A 69 -2.77 -5.09 3.15
N THR A 70 -3.84 -5.59 2.53
CA THR A 70 -5.20 -5.11 2.85
C THR A 70 -5.68 -5.57 4.23
N ALA A 71 -5.39 -6.81 4.64
CA ALA A 71 -5.84 -7.34 5.92
C ALA A 71 -5.06 -6.77 7.12
N LEU A 72 -3.78 -6.47 6.95
CA LEU A 72 -2.89 -6.07 8.05
C LEU A 72 -2.39 -4.61 7.95
N GLY A 73 -2.62 -3.94 6.82
CA GLY A 73 -1.99 -2.64 6.52
C GLY A 73 -2.65 -1.41 7.16
N CYS A 74 -3.77 -1.54 7.89
CA CYS A 74 -4.43 -0.38 8.52
C CYS A 74 -3.50 0.35 9.49
N LYS A 75 -2.77 -0.38 10.34
CA LYS A 75 -1.80 0.22 11.24
C LYS A 75 -0.66 0.91 10.48
N SER A 76 -0.07 0.23 9.50
CA SER A 76 1.03 0.77 8.69
C SER A 76 0.62 2.04 7.95
N TYR A 77 -0.56 2.06 7.33
CA TYR A 77 -1.12 3.24 6.69
C TYR A 77 -1.28 4.41 7.67
N MET A 78 -1.89 4.16 8.83
CA MET A 78 -2.13 5.22 9.82
C MET A 78 -0.82 5.75 10.42
N ASP A 79 0.19 4.89 10.60
CA ASP A 79 1.50 5.31 11.07
C ASP A 79 2.21 6.17 10.00
N ALA A 80 2.24 5.71 8.75
CA ALA A 80 2.77 6.46 7.61
C ALA A 80 2.11 7.85 7.45
N GLN A 81 0.78 7.91 7.53
CA GLN A 81 0.04 9.17 7.45
C GLN A 81 0.36 10.12 8.61
N ARG A 82 0.67 9.62 9.81
CA ARG A 82 1.07 10.50 10.93
C ARG A 82 2.43 11.14 10.71
N GLU A 83 3.35 10.43 10.06
CA GLU A 83 4.68 10.96 9.72
C GLU A 83 4.61 11.88 8.49
N ALA A 84 3.79 11.52 7.50
CA ALA A 84 3.64 12.27 6.26
C ALA A 84 2.84 13.57 6.41
N CYS A 85 1.83 13.58 7.27
CA CYS A 85 0.92 14.72 7.42
C CYS A 85 1.30 15.64 8.58
N TRP A 86 1.38 16.93 8.29
CA TRP A 86 1.34 17.94 9.33
C TRP A 86 -0.07 18.04 9.94
N CYS A 87 -0.24 17.45 11.12
CA CYS A 87 -1.44 17.60 11.91
C CYS A 87 -1.23 18.74 12.92
N GLY A 88 -1.88 19.89 12.70
CA GLY A 88 -1.83 21.02 13.64
C GLY A 88 -2.18 20.61 15.08
N ASP A 89 -1.61 21.31 16.06
CA ASP A 89 -1.75 20.98 17.48
C ASP A 89 -3.18 21.27 17.96
N LYS A 90 -4.06 20.26 17.94
CA LYS A 90 -5.48 20.37 18.35
C LYS A 90 -5.67 20.90 19.78
N ARG A 91 -4.61 20.91 20.60
CA ARG A 91 -4.61 21.49 21.96
C ARG A 91 -4.66 23.02 21.97
N LYS A 92 -4.12 23.70 20.95
CA LYS A 92 -4.13 25.17 20.88
C LYS A 92 -5.49 25.72 20.46
N GLU A 93 -6.20 25.04 19.58
CA GLU A 93 -7.54 25.45 19.12
C GLU A 93 -8.61 25.31 20.21
N LYS A 94 -8.61 24.19 20.97
CA LYS A 94 -9.52 24.04 22.12
C LYS A 94 -9.31 25.11 23.19
N LYS A 95 -8.05 25.41 23.55
CA LYS A 95 -7.75 26.50 24.52
C LYS A 95 -8.23 27.86 24.02
N LYS A 96 -8.14 28.13 22.71
CA LYS A 96 -8.61 29.39 22.12
C LYS A 96 -10.14 29.51 22.13
N TRP A 97 -10.85 28.40 21.98
CA TRP A 97 -12.31 28.35 22.07
C TRP A 97 -12.80 28.56 23.52
N PHE A 98 -12.18 27.88 24.49
CA PHE A 98 -12.53 28.05 25.91
C PHE A 98 -12.12 29.41 26.50
N ASN A 99 -11.07 30.07 25.98
CA ASN A 99 -10.59 31.35 26.50
C ASN A 99 -11.29 32.59 25.88
N ASN A 100 -12.24 32.39 24.95
CA ASN A 100 -12.99 33.46 24.28
C ASN A 100 -14.44 33.60 24.78
N GLU A 101 -14.82 32.91 25.87
CA GLU A 101 -16.16 33.00 26.51
C GLU A 101 -16.16 33.73 27.87
N PHE A 102 -15.24 34.69 28.08
CA PHE A 102 -15.34 35.70 29.17
C PHE A 102 -14.86 37.06 28.69
#